data_AF-A0A662VLW8-F1
#
_entry.id   AF-A0A662VLW8-F1
#
_cell.length_a   1.000
_cell.length_b   1.000
_cell.length_c   1.000
_cell.angle_alpha   90.00
_cell.angle_beta   90.00
_cell.angle_gamma   90.00
#
_symmetry.space_group_name_H-M   'P 1'
#
loop_
_entity.id
_entity.type
_entity.pdbx_description
1 polymer ?
#
loop_
_entity_poly.entity_id
_entity_poly.type
_entity_poly.pdbx_seq_one_letter_code
_entity_poly.pdbx_strand_id
1 'polypeptide(L)'
;MDYIIQLLKSRPETLELLGRLWEILYIEGSTPDIGKRREHIIRTLLEMEFGLKVIPAPPMERDWDFQVILDENRRQSYSLNTTETITTLKVAWNGFPSLERARKFEFKYPILYVTASRKEKEISVYVFEIEDLEFLKMEIGDDIWWIPRSGTNPRGFGINTQSVKRLMEMAKAKGNAITKKYTPINMESLKREYWKKWYNLLKDLALKYVVDF
;
A
#
# COMPACT_ATOMS: atom_id res chain seq x y z
N MET A 1 8.23 -16.42 6.27
CA MET A 1 8.12 -15.00 6.71
C MET A 1 8.57 -14.11 5.58
N ASP A 2 7.71 -13.20 5.14
CA ASP A 2 7.94 -12.28 4.02
C ASP A 2 9.15 -11.35 4.25
N TYR A 3 9.94 -11.09 3.21
CA TYR A 3 11.20 -10.35 3.27
C TYR A 3 11.04 -8.88 3.73
N ILE A 4 10.04 -8.16 3.20
CA ILE A 4 9.78 -6.76 3.61
C ILE A 4 9.42 -6.72 5.10
N ILE A 5 8.63 -7.69 5.57
CA ILE A 5 8.29 -7.80 6.99
C ILE A 5 9.55 -8.08 7.84
N GLN A 6 10.48 -8.92 7.39
CA GLN A 6 11.74 -9.16 8.11
C GLN A 6 12.55 -7.87 8.26
N LEU A 7 12.68 -7.10 7.19
CA LEU A 7 13.40 -5.83 7.19
C LEU A 7 12.76 -4.81 8.14
N LEU A 8 11.45 -4.62 8.07
CA LEU A 8 10.73 -3.70 8.95
C LEU A 8 10.83 -4.12 10.43
N LYS A 9 10.86 -5.43 10.72
CA LYS A 9 11.11 -5.95 12.07
C LYS A 9 12.53 -5.68 12.56
N SER A 10 13.51 -5.72 11.66
CA SER A 10 14.90 -5.43 12.00
C SER A 10 15.18 -3.94 12.24
N ARG A 11 14.38 -3.05 11.62
CA ARG A 11 14.47 -1.58 11.74
C ARG A 11 13.08 -0.96 11.97
N PRO A 12 12.48 -1.16 13.15
CA PRO A 12 11.12 -0.67 13.45
C PRO A 12 11.01 0.87 13.43
N GLU A 13 12.11 1.60 13.56
CA GLU A 13 12.19 3.05 13.40
C GLU A 13 11.83 3.51 11.99
N THR A 14 12.12 2.70 10.97
CA THR A 14 11.71 2.96 9.59
C THR A 14 10.19 2.89 9.44
N LEU A 15 9.54 1.97 10.15
CA LEU A 15 8.08 1.91 10.17
C LEU A 15 7.47 3.11 10.91
N GLU A 16 8.09 3.57 12.00
CA GLU A 16 7.70 4.81 12.67
C GLU A 16 7.88 6.05 11.77
N LEU A 17 8.96 6.11 10.98
CA LEU A 17 9.15 7.14 9.96
C LEU A 17 8.01 7.09 8.93
N LEU A 18 7.65 5.92 8.41
CA LEU A 18 6.54 5.77 7.46
C LEU A 18 5.23 6.31 8.05
N GLY A 19 4.94 6.03 9.33
CA GLY A 19 3.76 6.57 10.02
C GLY A 19 3.72 8.10 10.04
N ARG A 20 4.87 8.73 10.29
CA ARG A 20 5.02 10.19 10.23
C ARG A 20 4.87 10.73 8.81
N LEU A 21 5.53 10.13 7.82
CA LEU A 21 5.40 10.49 6.40
C LEU A 21 3.95 10.38 5.92
N TRP A 22 3.22 9.39 6.44
CA TRP A 22 1.81 9.20 6.14
C TRP A 22 0.96 10.42 6.51
N GLU A 23 1.23 11.08 7.63
CA GLU A 23 0.52 12.30 8.03
C GLU A 23 0.88 13.47 7.09
N ILE A 24 2.15 13.61 6.71
CA ILE A 24 2.63 14.67 5.80
C ILE A 24 1.93 14.61 4.44
N LEU A 25 1.69 13.41 3.90
CA LEU A 25 1.00 13.23 2.62
C LEU A 25 -0.38 13.92 2.55
N TYR A 26 -1.04 14.10 3.69
CA TYR A 26 -2.34 14.77 3.74
C TYR A 26 -2.29 16.29 3.60
N ILE A 27 -1.11 16.91 3.68
CA ILE A 27 -0.97 18.35 3.39
C ILE A 27 -1.44 18.65 1.96
N GLU A 28 -1.17 17.74 1.04
CA GLU A 28 -1.55 17.81 -0.37
C GLU A 28 -2.97 17.29 -0.65
N GLY A 29 -3.74 16.90 0.37
CA GLY A 29 -5.13 16.46 0.25
C GLY A 29 -5.35 14.94 0.18
N SER A 30 -6.61 14.54 0.35
CA SER A 30 -7.07 13.15 0.51
C SER A 30 -7.77 12.56 -0.72
N THR A 31 -7.55 13.15 -1.89
CA THR A 31 -8.13 12.66 -3.16
C THR A 31 -7.65 11.24 -3.47
N PRO A 32 -8.35 10.48 -4.34
CA PRO A 32 -7.98 9.10 -4.68
C PRO A 32 -6.52 8.88 -5.09
N ASP A 33 -5.87 9.91 -5.66
CA ASP A 33 -4.46 9.89 -6.06
C ASP A 33 -3.48 9.75 -4.88
N ILE A 34 -3.96 9.89 -3.63
CA ILE A 34 -3.17 9.60 -2.43
C ILE A 34 -2.63 8.16 -2.42
N GLY A 35 -3.34 7.21 -3.06
CA GLY A 35 -2.87 5.84 -3.20
C GLY A 35 -1.52 5.75 -3.92
N LYS A 36 -1.38 6.46 -5.05
CA LYS A 36 -0.14 6.48 -5.83
C LYS A 36 0.99 7.22 -5.13
N ARG A 37 0.67 8.28 -4.37
CA ARG A 37 1.66 8.96 -3.52
C ARG A 37 2.18 8.07 -2.39
N ARG A 38 1.32 7.27 -1.76
CA ARG A 38 1.73 6.28 -0.75
C ARG A 38 2.57 5.17 -1.36
N GLU A 39 2.19 4.67 -2.54
CA GLU A 39 3.01 3.69 -3.27
C GLU A 39 4.41 4.25 -3.54
N HIS A 40 4.49 5.47 -4.05
CA HIS A 40 5.78 6.13 -4.30
C HIS A 40 6.61 6.25 -3.02
N ILE A 41 6.02 6.75 -1.93
CA ILE A 41 6.74 6.88 -0.64
C ILE A 41 7.21 5.52 -0.12
N ILE A 42 6.39 4.48 -0.18
CA ILE A 42 6.78 3.14 0.29
C ILE A 42 7.97 2.62 -0.50
N ARG A 43 7.93 2.76 -1.83
CA ARG A 43 9.04 2.32 -2.70
C ARG A 43 10.32 3.10 -2.42
N THR A 44 10.23 4.43 -2.37
CA THR A 44 11.38 5.28 -2.05
C THR A 44 11.93 4.97 -0.65
N LEU A 45 11.08 4.69 0.33
CA LEU A 45 11.52 4.29 1.67
C LEU A 45 12.25 2.94 1.63
N LEU A 46 11.77 1.95 0.87
CA LEU A 46 12.46 0.68 0.69
C LEU A 46 13.86 0.86 0.05
N GLU A 47 13.97 1.76 -0.92
CA GLU A 47 15.25 2.07 -1.57
C GLU A 47 16.20 2.82 -0.62
N MET A 48 15.72 3.86 0.06
CA MET A 48 16.56 4.77 0.85
C MET A 48 16.93 4.20 2.23
N GLU A 49 16.00 3.53 2.91
CA GLU A 49 16.22 3.04 4.28
C GLU A 49 16.80 1.62 4.33
N PHE A 50 16.58 0.82 3.28
CA PHE A 50 17.04 -0.57 3.21
C PHE A 50 18.00 -0.85 2.05
N GLY A 51 18.28 0.13 1.18
CA GLY A 51 19.20 -0.06 0.05
C GLY A 51 18.68 -1.03 -1.01
N LEU A 52 17.37 -1.27 -1.03
CA LEU A 52 16.76 -2.20 -1.98
C LEU A 52 16.70 -1.60 -3.37
N LYS A 53 16.72 -2.46 -4.39
CA LYS A 53 16.35 -2.06 -5.76
C LYS A 53 14.86 -2.34 -5.96
N VAL A 54 14.09 -1.29 -6.22
CA VAL A 54 12.62 -1.39 -6.38
C VAL A 54 12.20 -0.92 -7.77
N ILE A 55 11.49 -1.78 -8.49
CA ILE A 55 11.04 -1.50 -9.86
C ILE A 55 9.53 -1.19 -9.84
N PRO A 56 9.07 -0.02 -10.33
CA PRO A 56 7.66 0.25 -10.55
C PRO A 56 7.03 -0.77 -11.51
N ALA A 57 5.78 -1.13 -11.25
CA ALA A 57 4.95 -1.68 -12.31
C ALA A 57 4.74 -0.65 -13.44
N PRO A 58 4.67 -1.09 -14.71
CA PRO A 58 4.29 -0.22 -15.82
C PRO A 58 2.92 0.45 -15.58
N PRO A 59 2.64 1.66 -16.10
CA PRO A 59 1.40 2.39 -15.81
C PRO A 59 0.09 1.66 -16.12
N MET A 60 0.11 0.70 -17.05
CA MET A 60 -1.06 -0.10 -17.47
C MET A 60 -1.13 -1.47 -16.81
N GLU A 61 -0.14 -1.84 -16.00
CA GLU A 61 -0.16 -3.06 -15.20
C GLU A 61 -1.30 -3.00 -14.17
N ARG A 62 -1.95 -4.14 -13.97
CA ARG A 62 -3.17 -4.25 -13.16
C ARG A 62 -3.03 -5.22 -11.99
N ASP A 63 -2.06 -6.11 -12.05
CA ASP A 63 -1.96 -7.23 -11.12
C ASP A 63 -0.95 -6.98 -9.99
N TRP A 64 0.03 -6.07 -10.18
CA TRP A 64 1.03 -5.70 -9.17
C TRP A 64 1.43 -4.22 -9.30
N ASP A 65 1.99 -3.63 -8.24
CA ASP A 65 2.36 -2.22 -8.18
C ASP A 65 3.88 -1.99 -8.18
N PHE A 66 4.65 -2.87 -7.53
CA PHE A 66 6.11 -2.81 -7.57
C PHE A 66 6.77 -4.18 -7.33
N GLN A 67 8.05 -4.27 -7.71
CA GLN A 67 8.88 -5.47 -7.56
C GLN A 67 10.15 -5.11 -6.79
N VAL A 68 10.48 -5.93 -5.80
CA VAL A 68 11.75 -5.85 -5.08
C VAL A 68 12.70 -6.88 -5.68
N ILE A 69 13.91 -6.44 -6.02
CA ILE A 69 15.01 -7.33 -6.41
C ILE A 69 15.77 -7.71 -5.15
N LEU A 70 15.72 -8.99 -4.78
CA LEU A 70 16.34 -9.53 -3.57
C LEU A 70 17.79 -9.94 -3.84
N ASP A 71 18.03 -10.54 -5.00
CA ASP A 71 19.35 -10.90 -5.54
C ASP A 71 19.24 -11.09 -7.07
N GLU A 72 20.31 -11.54 -7.73
CA GLU A 72 20.36 -11.73 -9.19
C GLU A 72 19.27 -12.67 -9.74
N ASN A 73 18.81 -13.63 -8.94
CA ASN A 73 17.85 -14.65 -9.37
C ASN A 73 16.50 -14.55 -8.64
N ARG A 74 16.41 -13.76 -7.57
CA ARG A 74 15.21 -13.62 -6.75
C ARG A 74 14.62 -12.23 -6.85
N ARG A 75 13.38 -12.20 -7.29
CA ARG A 75 12.53 -11.01 -7.37
C ARG A 75 11.15 -11.33 -6.82
N GLN A 76 10.58 -10.37 -6.11
CA GLN A 76 9.24 -10.50 -5.54
C GLN A 76 8.39 -9.30 -5.95
N SER A 77 7.31 -9.57 -6.68
CA SER A 77 6.31 -8.57 -7.02
C SER A 77 5.22 -8.53 -5.95
N TYR A 78 4.70 -7.33 -5.67
CA TYR A 78 3.63 -7.09 -4.72
C TYR A 78 2.52 -6.26 -5.37
N SER A 79 1.27 -6.63 -5.10
CA SER A 79 0.14 -5.70 -5.18
C SER A 79 0.12 -4.89 -3.89
N LEU A 80 -0.04 -3.57 -3.99
CA LEU A 80 -0.06 -2.68 -2.83
C LEU A 80 -1.47 -2.16 -2.58
N ASN A 81 -1.96 -2.38 -1.38
CA ASN A 81 -3.20 -1.76 -0.91
C ASN A 81 -2.93 -0.93 0.35
N THR A 82 -3.44 0.29 0.37
CA THR A 82 -3.26 1.21 1.49
C THR A 82 -4.58 1.78 2.00
N THR A 83 -4.78 1.79 3.32
CA THR A 83 -6.03 2.28 3.94
C THR A 83 -5.77 3.09 5.21
N GLU A 84 -6.71 3.96 5.57
CA GLU A 84 -6.72 4.62 6.89
C GLU A 84 -7.55 3.85 7.92
N THR A 85 -8.54 3.12 7.43
CA THR A 85 -9.44 2.30 8.22
C THR A 85 -9.58 0.96 7.52
N ILE A 86 -9.69 -0.10 8.33
CA ILE A 86 -9.90 -1.45 7.79
C ILE A 86 -11.25 -1.46 7.07
N THR A 87 -11.19 -1.63 5.75
CA THR A 87 -12.33 -1.58 4.84
C THR A 87 -12.13 -2.61 3.75
N THR A 88 -13.05 -2.67 2.79
CA THR A 88 -12.91 -3.49 1.59
C THR A 88 -11.57 -3.22 0.89
N LEU A 89 -10.84 -4.28 0.58
CA LEU A 89 -9.59 -4.23 -0.17
C LEU A 89 -9.88 -4.47 -1.64
N LYS A 90 -9.80 -3.43 -2.47
CA LYS A 90 -10.04 -3.54 -3.92
C LYS A 90 -8.93 -4.31 -4.61
N VAL A 91 -9.31 -5.29 -5.42
CA VAL A 91 -8.39 -6.17 -6.17
C VAL A 91 -8.45 -5.98 -7.68
N ALA A 92 -9.48 -5.26 -8.17
CA ALA A 92 -9.57 -4.87 -9.57
C ALA A 92 -10.36 -3.57 -9.70
N TRP A 93 -9.99 -2.71 -10.65
CA TRP A 93 -10.51 -1.34 -10.81
C TRP A 93 -11.42 -1.13 -12.02
N ASN A 94 -11.85 -2.20 -12.70
CA ASN A 94 -12.61 -2.14 -13.94
C ASN A 94 -14.10 -2.50 -13.76
N GLY A 95 -14.94 -1.47 -13.90
CA GLY A 95 -16.40 -1.58 -14.14
C GLY A 95 -17.23 -2.13 -12.98
N PHE A 96 -18.48 -2.47 -13.28
CA PHE A 96 -19.38 -3.26 -12.42
C PHE A 96 -19.03 -4.76 -12.58
N PRO A 97 -18.40 -5.37 -11.59
CA PRO A 97 -18.05 -6.79 -11.66
C PRO A 97 -19.25 -7.65 -11.28
N SER A 98 -19.56 -8.67 -12.08
CA SER A 98 -20.49 -9.72 -11.68
C SER A 98 -19.83 -10.65 -10.65
N LEU A 99 -20.64 -11.32 -9.84
CA LEU A 99 -20.14 -12.35 -8.93
C LEU A 99 -19.42 -13.48 -9.70
N GLU A 100 -19.93 -13.85 -10.87
CA GLU A 100 -19.28 -14.83 -11.74
C GLU A 100 -17.84 -14.42 -12.11
N ARG A 101 -17.64 -13.14 -12.40
CA ARG A 101 -16.30 -12.62 -12.69
C ARG A 101 -15.40 -12.66 -11.47
N ALA A 102 -15.92 -12.32 -10.29
CA ALA A 102 -15.15 -12.38 -9.05
C ALA A 102 -14.72 -13.81 -8.71
N ARG A 103 -15.59 -14.81 -8.92
CA ARG A 103 -15.25 -16.24 -8.75
C ARG A 103 -14.04 -16.69 -9.59
N LYS A 104 -13.89 -16.13 -10.80
CA LYS A 104 -12.78 -16.42 -11.73
C LYS A 104 -11.52 -15.59 -11.45
N PHE A 105 -11.53 -14.70 -10.47
CA PHE A 105 -10.35 -13.89 -10.14
C PHE A 105 -9.28 -14.77 -9.48
N GLU A 106 -8.06 -14.71 -9.99
CA GLU A 106 -6.91 -15.46 -9.47
C GLU A 106 -5.90 -14.48 -8.86
N PHE A 107 -5.48 -14.74 -7.61
CA PHE A 107 -4.43 -13.98 -6.97
C PHE A 107 -3.07 -14.43 -7.50
N LYS A 108 -2.40 -13.57 -8.28
CA LYS A 108 -1.08 -13.87 -8.87
C LYS A 108 0.10 -13.39 -8.04
N TYR A 109 -0.13 -12.43 -7.16
CA TYR A 109 0.90 -11.76 -6.38
C TYR A 109 0.44 -11.61 -4.92
N PRO A 110 1.36 -11.68 -3.94
CA PRO A 110 1.04 -11.34 -2.58
C PRO A 110 0.61 -9.87 -2.48
N ILE A 111 -0.27 -9.60 -1.51
CA ILE A 111 -0.74 -8.24 -1.24
C ILE A 111 0.05 -7.67 -0.06
N LEU A 112 0.85 -6.64 -0.33
CA LEU A 112 1.39 -5.79 0.73
C LEU A 112 0.27 -4.83 1.16
N TYR A 113 -0.25 -5.03 2.37
CA TYR A 113 -1.33 -4.25 2.92
C TYR A 113 -0.83 -3.33 4.02
N VAL A 114 -0.91 -2.01 3.79
CA VAL A 114 -0.46 -0.98 4.74
C VAL A 114 -1.66 -0.23 5.27
N THR A 115 -1.80 -0.20 6.60
CA THR A 115 -2.88 0.54 7.28
C THR A 115 -2.29 1.56 8.22
N ALA A 116 -2.81 2.78 8.20
CA ALA A 116 -2.40 3.81 9.16
C ALA A 116 -3.61 4.40 9.87
N SER A 117 -3.62 4.36 11.20
CA SER A 117 -4.64 4.99 12.03
C SER A 117 -4.11 6.29 12.63
N ARG A 118 -4.58 7.42 12.10
CA ARG A 118 -4.27 8.76 12.66
C ARG A 118 -4.86 8.98 14.05
N LYS A 119 -5.91 8.23 14.42
CA LYS A 119 -6.52 8.28 15.75
C LYS A 119 -5.65 7.54 16.77
N GLU A 120 -5.24 6.32 16.43
CA GLU A 120 -4.47 5.46 17.33
C GLU A 120 -2.95 5.71 17.25
N LYS A 121 -2.52 6.60 16.34
CA LYS A 121 -1.12 6.93 16.05
C LYS A 121 -0.31 5.68 15.76
N GLU A 122 -0.87 4.86 14.88
CA GLU A 122 -0.37 3.53 14.58
C GLU A 122 -0.27 3.33 13.08
N ILE A 123 0.79 2.65 12.66
CA ILE A 123 0.94 2.13 11.31
C ILE A 123 1.24 0.64 11.37
N SER A 124 0.60 -0.11 10.48
CA SER A 124 0.74 -1.55 10.38
C SER A 124 0.99 -1.95 8.94
N VAL A 125 1.82 -2.97 8.76
CA VAL A 125 2.13 -3.60 7.48
C VAL A 125 1.88 -5.08 7.61
N TYR A 126 1.12 -5.62 6.67
CA TYR A 126 0.80 -7.03 6.53
C TYR A 126 1.19 -7.49 5.13
N VAL A 127 1.60 -8.75 5.01
CA VAL A 127 1.69 -9.42 3.72
C VAL A 127 0.71 -10.58 3.69
N PHE A 128 -0.25 -10.51 2.79
CA PHE A 128 -1.16 -11.60 2.49
C PHE A 128 -0.54 -12.45 1.40
N GLU A 129 -0.10 -13.66 1.76
CA GLU A 129 0.48 -14.63 0.82
C GLU A 129 -0.62 -15.16 -0.12
N ILE A 130 -0.24 -15.58 -1.32
CA ILE A 130 -1.19 -16.06 -2.34
C ILE A 130 -1.95 -17.28 -1.80
N GLU A 131 -1.25 -18.15 -1.07
CA GLU A 131 -1.80 -19.34 -0.46
C GLU A 131 -2.90 -19.01 0.55
N ASP A 132 -2.75 -17.92 1.33
CA ASP A 132 -3.77 -17.49 2.30
C ASP A 132 -4.99 -16.89 1.60
N LEU A 133 -4.75 -16.12 0.53
CA LEU A 133 -5.80 -15.50 -0.26
C LEU A 133 -6.66 -16.56 -0.96
N GLU A 134 -6.03 -17.52 -1.65
CA GLU A 134 -6.74 -18.61 -2.33
C GLU A 134 -7.36 -19.60 -1.32
N PHE A 135 -6.69 -19.90 -0.20
CA PHE A 135 -7.27 -20.72 0.86
C PHE A 135 -8.55 -20.10 1.40
N LEU A 136 -8.51 -18.80 1.78
CA LEU A 136 -9.70 -18.14 2.31
C LEU A 136 -10.80 -18.09 1.26
N LYS A 137 -10.47 -17.79 0.00
CA LYS A 137 -11.43 -17.79 -1.12
C LYS A 137 -12.11 -19.15 -1.29
N MET A 138 -11.38 -20.26 -1.14
CA MET A 138 -11.94 -21.61 -1.15
C MET A 138 -12.81 -21.91 0.07
N GLU A 139 -12.38 -21.45 1.25
CA GLU A 139 -13.04 -21.73 2.53
C GLU A 139 -14.42 -21.07 2.64
N ILE A 140 -14.53 -19.78 2.28
CA ILE A 140 -15.78 -19.01 2.44
C ILE A 140 -16.52 -18.74 1.13
N GLY A 141 -15.95 -19.16 -0.01
CA GLY A 141 -16.60 -19.03 -1.31
C GLY A 141 -16.94 -17.59 -1.67
N ASP A 142 -18.17 -17.34 -2.10
CA ASP A 142 -18.62 -16.03 -2.59
C ASP A 142 -18.59 -14.94 -1.51
N ASP A 143 -18.68 -15.32 -0.24
CA ASP A 143 -18.67 -14.41 0.90
C ASP A 143 -17.31 -13.77 1.12
N ILE A 144 -16.27 -14.09 0.34
CA ILE A 144 -15.03 -13.30 0.33
C ILE A 144 -15.22 -11.96 -0.39
N TRP A 145 -16.12 -11.90 -1.36
CA TRP A 145 -16.19 -10.80 -2.30
C TRP A 145 -17.06 -9.66 -1.77
N TRP A 146 -16.56 -8.44 -1.93
CA TRP A 146 -17.37 -7.24 -1.94
C TRP A 146 -17.72 -6.91 -3.39
N ILE A 147 -19.00 -7.08 -3.74
CA ILE A 147 -19.56 -6.66 -5.02
C ILE A 147 -20.37 -5.38 -4.81
N PRO A 148 -20.12 -4.32 -5.58
CA PRO A 148 -20.90 -3.10 -5.51
C PRO A 148 -22.40 -3.30 -5.73
N ARG A 149 -23.23 -2.53 -5.02
CA ARG A 149 -24.68 -2.52 -5.24
C ARG A 149 -25.03 -1.87 -6.57
N SER A 150 -26.02 -2.43 -7.27
CA SER A 150 -26.62 -1.82 -8.45
C SER A 150 -27.09 -0.39 -8.18
N GLY A 151 -26.94 0.50 -9.17
CA GLY A 151 -27.29 1.92 -9.05
C GLY A 151 -26.24 2.80 -8.36
N THR A 152 -25.08 2.25 -8.00
CA THR A 152 -23.90 3.04 -7.57
C THR A 152 -22.94 3.29 -8.74
N ASN A 153 -21.91 4.12 -8.57
CA ASN A 153 -20.82 4.27 -9.55
C ASN A 153 -19.50 3.73 -8.96
N PRO A 154 -19.38 2.40 -8.78
CA PRO A 154 -18.23 1.80 -8.15
C PRO A 154 -17.04 1.77 -9.10
N ARG A 155 -15.85 1.86 -8.52
CA ARG A 155 -14.59 1.67 -9.24
C ARG A 155 -14.02 0.29 -8.90
N GLY A 156 -14.72 -0.78 -9.32
CA GLY A 156 -14.27 -2.18 -9.18
C GLY A 156 -14.89 -3.02 -8.05
N PHE A 157 -14.27 -4.16 -7.74
CA PHE A 157 -14.60 -5.06 -6.61
C PHE A 157 -13.38 -5.33 -5.74
N GLY A 158 -13.62 -6.00 -4.61
CA GLY A 158 -12.59 -6.30 -3.64
C GLY A 158 -12.91 -7.48 -2.73
N ILE A 159 -12.00 -7.70 -1.79
CA ILE A 159 -12.18 -8.56 -0.64
C ILE A 159 -12.94 -7.76 0.42
N ASN A 160 -14.03 -8.30 0.96
CA ASN A 160 -14.83 -7.57 1.93
C ASN A 160 -14.10 -7.41 3.28
N THR A 161 -14.58 -6.47 4.09
CA THR A 161 -13.94 -6.10 5.36
C THR A 161 -13.73 -7.26 6.33
N GLN A 162 -14.67 -8.22 6.42
CA GLN A 162 -14.53 -9.35 7.34
C GLN A 162 -13.41 -10.30 6.88
N SER A 163 -13.34 -10.54 5.58
CA SER A 163 -12.29 -11.36 4.98
C SER A 163 -10.93 -10.70 5.08
N VAL A 164 -10.83 -9.37 4.91
CA VAL A 164 -9.60 -8.61 5.18
C VAL A 164 -9.13 -8.80 6.62
N LYS A 165 -10.04 -8.73 7.61
CA LYS A 165 -9.68 -8.98 9.01
C LYS A 165 -9.17 -10.40 9.23
N ARG A 166 -9.79 -11.41 8.61
CA ARG A 166 -9.31 -12.80 8.68
C ARG A 166 -7.89 -12.93 8.11
N LEU A 167 -7.62 -12.32 6.97
CA LEU A 167 -6.27 -12.30 6.36
C LEU A 167 -5.25 -11.60 7.26
N MET A 168 -5.64 -10.51 7.94
CA MET A 168 -4.76 -9.85 8.92
C MET A 168 -4.39 -10.78 10.07
N GLU A 169 -5.34 -11.56 10.61
CA GLU A 169 -5.06 -12.52 11.67
C GLU A 169 -4.17 -13.68 11.18
N MET A 170 -4.39 -14.19 9.97
CA MET A 170 -3.52 -15.20 9.34
C MET A 170 -2.09 -14.67 9.18
N ALA A 171 -1.93 -13.45 8.66
CA ALA A 171 -0.63 -12.80 8.51
C ALA A 171 0.08 -12.61 9.85
N LYS A 172 -0.64 -12.20 10.91
CA LYS A 172 -0.09 -12.09 12.27
C LYS A 172 0.39 -13.45 12.79
N ALA A 173 -0.43 -14.49 12.66
CA ALA A 173 -0.09 -15.84 13.12
C ALA A 173 1.18 -16.39 12.45
N LYS A 174 1.39 -16.06 11.17
CA LYS A 174 2.60 -16.42 10.41
C LYS A 174 3.81 -15.52 10.68
N GLY A 175 3.63 -14.44 11.45
CA GLY A 175 4.66 -13.41 11.61
C GLY A 175 4.87 -12.54 10.37
N ASN A 176 3.97 -12.56 9.39
CA ASN A 176 3.93 -11.70 8.20
C ASN A 176 3.22 -10.36 8.47
N ALA A 177 3.33 -9.87 9.71
CA ALA A 177 2.77 -8.61 10.13
C ALA A 177 3.72 -7.87 11.07
N ILE A 178 3.67 -6.54 11.02
CA ILE A 178 4.32 -5.66 11.98
C ILE A 178 3.44 -4.42 12.20
N THR A 179 3.38 -3.98 13.45
CA THR A 179 2.64 -2.80 13.88
C THR A 179 3.53 -1.94 14.75
N LYS A 180 3.45 -0.62 14.57
CA LYS A 180 4.24 0.34 15.34
C LYS A 180 3.43 1.60 15.61
N LYS A 181 3.48 2.06 16.85
CA LYS A 181 3.04 3.41 17.19
C LYS A 181 4.09 4.43 16.77
N TYR A 182 3.64 5.57 16.29
CA TYR A 182 4.50 6.66 15.85
C TYR A 182 4.19 7.94 16.59
N THR A 183 5.20 8.78 16.78
CA THR A 183 4.99 10.13 17.34
C THR A 183 4.38 11.02 16.26
N PRO A 184 3.18 11.59 16.44
CA PRO A 184 2.52 12.40 15.43
C PRO A 184 3.28 13.70 15.15
N ILE A 185 3.03 14.28 13.98
CA ILE A 185 3.60 15.57 13.61
C ILE A 185 2.59 16.69 13.92
N ASN A 186 3.09 17.84 14.37
CA ASN A 186 2.28 19.05 14.42
C ASN A 186 2.00 19.56 13.00
N MET A 187 0.87 19.15 12.45
CA MET A 187 0.48 19.47 11.07
C MET A 187 0.20 20.95 10.85
N GLU A 188 -0.26 21.67 11.88
CA GLU A 188 -0.58 23.10 11.79
C GLU A 188 0.69 23.92 11.56
N SER A 189 1.75 23.65 12.33
CA SER A 189 3.03 24.33 12.16
C SER A 189 3.76 23.91 10.88
N LEU A 190 3.64 22.63 10.48
CA LEU A 190 4.36 22.09 9.33
C LEU A 190 3.84 22.62 7.99
N LYS A 191 2.52 22.87 7.85
CA LYS A 191 1.90 23.12 6.53
C LYS A 191 2.57 24.26 5.74
N ARG A 192 2.90 25.37 6.40
CA ARG A 192 3.57 26.51 5.74
C ARG A 192 5.00 26.17 5.33
N GLU A 193 5.72 25.47 6.20
CA GLU A 193 7.10 25.04 5.92
C GLU A 193 7.15 24.05 4.76
N TYR A 194 6.19 23.11 4.72
CA TYR A 194 6.03 22.13 3.65
C TYR A 194 5.97 22.79 2.28
N TRP A 195 5.01 23.70 2.07
CA TRP A 195 4.82 24.35 0.78
C TRP A 195 6.01 25.22 0.37
N LYS A 196 6.67 25.87 1.34
CA LYS A 196 7.90 26.63 1.08
C LYS A 196 9.03 25.71 0.59
N LYS A 197 9.25 24.58 1.27
CA LYS A 197 10.27 23.59 0.90
C LYS A 197 9.95 22.94 -0.45
N TRP A 198 8.69 22.59 -0.68
CA TRP A 198 8.22 22.02 -1.94
C TRP A 198 8.48 22.95 -3.13
N TYR A 199 8.11 24.22 -3.02
CA TYR A 199 8.37 25.22 -4.08
C TYR A 199 9.87 25.37 -4.35
N ASN A 200 10.68 25.47 -3.30
CA ASN A 200 12.13 25.61 -3.44
C ASN A 200 12.75 24.38 -4.11
N LEU A 201 12.32 23.16 -3.74
CA LEU A 201 12.77 21.93 -4.39
C LEU A 201 12.46 21.96 -5.90
N LEU A 202 11.22 22.30 -6.28
CA LEU A 202 10.83 22.38 -7.68
C LEU A 202 11.62 23.46 -8.44
N LYS A 203 11.81 24.63 -7.84
CA LYS A 203 12.60 25.71 -8.41
C LYS A 203 14.05 25.27 -8.63
N ASP A 204 14.67 24.64 -7.65
CA ASP A 204 16.06 24.19 -7.72
C ASP A 204 16.23 23.13 -8.80
N LEU A 205 15.31 22.16 -8.90
CA LEU A 205 15.30 21.16 -9.97
C LEU A 205 15.11 21.79 -11.35
N ALA A 206 14.15 22.70 -11.49
CA ALA A 206 13.84 23.37 -12.76
C ALA A 206 15.02 24.21 -13.26
N LEU A 207 15.77 24.86 -12.37
CA LEU A 207 16.96 25.64 -12.73
C LEU A 207 18.20 24.77 -12.99
N LYS A 208 18.35 23.65 -12.27
CA LYS A 208 19.53 22.79 -12.39
C LYS A 208 19.54 21.94 -13.67
N TYR A 209 18.37 21.51 -14.12
CA TYR A 209 18.23 20.60 -15.26
C TYR A 209 17.62 21.30 -16.48
N VAL A 210 17.84 22.61 -16.64
CA VAL A 210 17.53 23.30 -17.90
C VAL A 210 18.40 22.68 -18.98
N VAL A 211 17.76 22.08 -19.98
CA VAL A 211 18.42 21.67 -21.21
C VAL A 211 18.29 22.84 -22.16
N ASP A 212 19.40 23.48 -22.51
CA ASP A 212 19.43 24.41 -23.62
C ASP A 212 19.15 23.62 -24.91
N PHE A 213 18.05 23.95 -25.59
CA PHE A 213 17.67 23.37 -26.88
C PHE A 213 18.33 24.11 -28.03
#